data_AF-A0A3C0BMU3-F1
#
_entry.id   AF-A0A3C0BMU3-F1
#
_cell.length_a   1.000
_cell.length_b   1.000
_cell.length_c   1.000
_cell.angle_alpha   90.00
_cell.angle_beta   90.00
_cell.angle_gamma   90.00
#
_symmetry.space_group_name_H-M   'P 1'
#
loop_
_entity.id
_entity.type
_entity.pdbx_description
1 polymer ?
#
loop_
_entity_poly.entity_id
_entity_poly.type
_entity_poly.pdbx_seq_one_letter_code
_entity_poly.pdbx_strand_id
1 'polypeptide(L)'
;GSKYGRFVDFRKMNEVTGKLFDQFHINIDPSAIVENMTPAHKQIVEIAKSVSKNCKILIMDEPSAPLTVNEVDSMFDIIRRLRTQGVTIIYISHRM
;
A
#
# COMPACT_ATOMS: atom_id res chain seq x y z
N GLY A 1 11.56 17.11 26.98
CA GLY A 1 11.56 15.83 26.24
C GLY A 1 10.12 15.38 26.08
N SER A 2 9.66 15.17 24.84
CA SER A 2 8.26 14.88 24.55
C SER A 2 7.85 13.47 25.01
N LYS A 3 6.59 13.34 25.42
CA LYS A 3 6.05 12.30 26.30
C LYS A 3 5.21 11.29 25.51
N TYR A 4 5.78 10.65 24.47
CA TYR A 4 5.06 9.73 23.56
C TYR A 4 5.70 8.35 23.46
N GLY A 5 5.86 7.65 24.59
CA GLY A 5 6.59 6.37 24.57
C GLY A 5 6.14 5.35 25.60
N ARG A 6 4.84 5.04 25.73
CA ARG A 6 4.48 3.96 26.66
C ARG A 6 3.50 2.87 26.22
N PHE A 7 2.59 3.04 25.25
CA PHE A 7 1.78 1.90 24.78
C PHE A 7 1.37 2.07 23.31
N VAL A 8 1.81 1.15 22.44
CA VAL A 8 1.31 1.02 21.05
C VAL A 8 0.13 0.06 21.08
N ASP A 9 -1.03 0.48 20.59
CA ASP A 9 -2.21 -0.37 20.47
C ASP A 9 -2.19 -1.14 19.15
N PHE A 10 -1.54 -2.31 19.15
CA PHE A 10 -1.43 -3.18 17.99
C PHE A 10 -2.80 -3.70 17.51
N ARG A 11 -3.76 -3.90 18.42
CA ARG A 11 -5.11 -4.31 18.03
C ARG A 11 -5.76 -3.22 17.20
N LYS A 12 -5.65 -1.96 17.65
CA LYS A 12 -6.21 -0.84 16.91
C LYS A 12 -5.51 -0.63 15.57
N MET A 13 -4.19 -0.78 15.52
CA MET A 13 -3.42 -0.72 14.27
C MET A 13 -3.90 -1.78 13.28
N ASN A 14 -4.02 -3.05 13.70
CA ASN A 14 -4.47 -4.13 12.83
C ASN A 14 -5.91 -3.93 12.34
N GLU A 15 -6.80 -3.41 13.20
CA GLU A 15 -8.18 -3.09 12.82
C GLU A 15 -8.26 -1.99 11.75
N VAL A 16 -7.48 -0.91 11.91
CA VAL A 16 -7.44 0.20 10.95
C VAL A 16 -6.80 -0.23 9.64
N THR A 17 -5.72 -1.00 9.70
CA THR A 17 -5.06 -1.56 8.52
C THR A 17 -5.96 -2.54 7.78
N GLY A 18 -6.68 -3.41 8.49
CA GLY A 18 -7.66 -4.33 7.88
C GLY A 18 -8.74 -3.59 7.09
N LYS A 19 -9.32 -2.55 7.67
CA LYS A 19 -10.30 -1.69 6.97
C LYS A 19 -9.73 -1.05 5.71
N LEU A 20 -8.47 -0.61 5.77
CA LEU A 20 -7.78 -0.04 4.61
C LEU A 20 -7.58 -1.09 3.52
N PHE A 21 -7.14 -2.29 3.90
CA PHE A 21 -6.93 -3.40 2.97
C PHE A 21 -8.24 -3.83 2.32
N ASP A 22 -9.33 -3.94 3.07
CA ASP A 22 -10.67 -4.25 2.55
C ASP A 22 -11.13 -3.20 1.53
N GLN A 23 -10.95 -1.91 1.83
CA GLN A 23 -11.31 -0.80 0.94
C GLN A 23 -10.61 -0.92 -0.43
N PHE A 24 -9.36 -1.38 -0.44
CA PHE A 24 -8.55 -1.55 -1.64
C PHE A 24 -8.55 -2.97 -2.20
N HIS A 25 -9.33 -3.89 -1.62
CA HIS A 25 -9.39 -5.31 -1.99
C HIS A 25 -8.01 -6.00 -1.92
N ILE A 26 -7.22 -5.61 -0.93
CA ILE A 26 -5.91 -6.17 -0.64
C ILE A 26 -6.10 -7.40 0.25
N ASN A 27 -5.71 -8.57 -0.25
CA ASN A 27 -5.76 -9.81 0.53
C ASN A 27 -4.42 -10.07 1.23
N ILE A 28 -4.11 -9.28 2.26
CA ILE A 28 -2.89 -9.41 3.07
C ILE A 28 -3.29 -9.40 4.54
N ASP A 29 -2.70 -10.28 5.34
CA ASP A 29 -2.86 -10.24 6.79
C ASP A 29 -2.20 -8.97 7.36
N PRO A 30 -2.95 -8.07 8.02
CA PRO A 30 -2.40 -6.86 8.64
C PRO A 30 -1.31 -7.10 9.69
N SER A 31 -1.26 -8.31 10.25
CA SER A 31 -0.27 -8.73 11.25
C SER A 31 0.94 -9.47 10.66
N ALA A 32 0.93 -9.74 9.35
CA ALA A 32 2.03 -10.43 8.69
C ALA A 32 3.32 -9.60 8.69
N ILE A 33 4.45 -10.29 8.87
CA ILE A 33 5.77 -9.67 8.83
C ILE A 33 6.14 -9.35 7.39
N VAL A 34 6.43 -8.08 7.10
CA VAL A 34 6.75 -7.58 5.75
C VAL A 34 7.93 -8.32 5.13
N GLU A 35 8.92 -8.72 5.91
CA GLU A 35 10.10 -9.44 5.39
C GLU A 35 9.73 -10.72 4.62
N ASN A 36 8.69 -11.42 5.09
CA ASN A 36 8.19 -12.70 4.58
C ASN A 36 7.21 -12.55 3.41
N MET A 37 6.87 -11.31 3.02
CA MET A 37 5.95 -11.03 1.93
C MET A 37 6.62 -11.17 0.56
N THR A 38 5.82 -11.55 -0.45
CA THR A 38 6.23 -11.50 -1.85
C THR A 38 6.56 -10.05 -2.26
N PRO A 39 7.36 -9.82 -3.31
CA PRO A 39 7.61 -8.47 -3.82
C PRO A 39 6.32 -7.70 -4.13
N ALA A 40 5.30 -8.36 -4.69
CA ALA A 40 3.99 -7.75 -4.94
C ALA A 40 3.30 -7.30 -3.66
N HIS A 41 3.24 -8.14 -2.63
CA HIS A 41 2.65 -7.77 -1.35
C HIS A 41 3.41 -6.62 -0.69
N LYS A 42 4.75 -6.60 -0.76
CA LYS A 42 5.56 -5.47 -0.29
C LYS A 42 5.19 -4.18 -1.03
N GLN A 43 5.05 -4.23 -2.35
CA GLN A 43 4.68 -3.07 -3.15
C GLN A 43 3.28 -2.55 -2.80
N ILE A 44 2.32 -3.45 -2.62
CA ILE A 44 0.95 -3.13 -2.21
C ILE A 44 0.93 -2.47 -0.82
N VAL A 45 1.72 -2.99 0.13
CA VAL A 45 1.86 -2.40 1.47
C VAL A 45 2.47 -1.00 1.40
N GLU A 46 3.46 -0.75 0.55
CA GLU A 46 4.04 0.59 0.35
C GLU A 46 3.02 1.59 -0.21
N ILE A 47 2.21 1.16 -1.17
CA ILE A 47 1.09 1.97 -1.72
C ILE A 47 0.08 2.26 -0.61
N ALA A 48 -0.39 1.22 0.11
CA ALA A 48 -1.35 1.33 1.20
C ALA A 48 -0.86 2.28 2.32
N LYS A 49 0.41 2.15 2.72
CA LYS A 49 1.05 3.03 3.70
C LYS A 49 1.04 4.49 3.23
N SER A 50 1.34 4.73 1.96
CA SER A 50 1.36 6.08 1.38
C SER A 50 -0.02 6.71 1.41
N VAL A 51 -1.06 5.96 1.06
CA VAL A 51 -2.44 6.49 0.96
C VAL A 51 -3.13 6.63 2.32
N SER A 52 -2.74 5.81 3.30
CA SER A 52 -3.22 5.91 4.69
C SER A 52 -2.98 7.29 5.32
N LYS A 53 -2.05 8.07 4.77
CA LYS A 53 -1.69 9.43 5.21
C LYS A 53 -2.47 10.54 4.50
N ASN A 54 -3.64 10.24 3.92
CA ASN A 54 -4.42 11.17 3.09
C ASN A 54 -3.58 11.79 1.96
N CYS A 55 -2.84 10.95 1.25
CA CYS A 55 -1.96 11.37 0.18
C CYS A 55 -2.75 11.96 -0.99
N LYS A 56 -2.36 13.16 -1.45
CA LYS A 56 -2.96 13.81 -2.65
C LYS A 56 -2.23 13.46 -3.94
N ILE A 57 -0.92 13.17 -3.87
CA ILE A 57 -0.06 12.88 -5.02
C ILE A 57 0.82 11.68 -4.68
N LEU A 58 0.63 10.58 -5.38
CA LEU A 58 1.46 9.37 -5.29
C LEU A 58 2.41 9.31 -6.48
N ILE A 59 3.71 9.38 -6.22
CA ILE A 59 4.77 9.22 -7.22
C ILE A 59 5.39 7.84 -7.04
N MET A 60 5.47 7.07 -8.12
CA MET A 60 6.05 5.73 -8.12
C MET A 60 7.08 5.64 -9.24
N ASP A 61 8.33 5.35 -8.87
CA ASP A 61 9.44 5.15 -9.80
C ASP A 61 9.67 3.66 -10.00
N GLU A 62 9.42 3.18 -11.22
CA GLU A 62 9.49 1.77 -11.63
C GLU A 62 8.91 0.75 -10.63
N PRO A 63 7.68 0.94 -10.10
CA PRO A 63 7.13 0.07 -9.05
C PRO A 63 6.81 -1.36 -9.54
N SER A 64 6.82 -1.59 -10.86
CA SER A 64 6.56 -2.89 -11.48
C SER A 64 7.80 -3.73 -11.75
N ALA A 65 9.01 -3.19 -11.55
CA ALA A 65 10.27 -3.88 -11.87
C ALA A 65 10.40 -5.29 -11.25
N PRO A 66 9.99 -5.52 -9.97
CA PRO A 66 10.12 -6.85 -9.36
C PRO A 66 8.87 -7.74 -9.54
N LEU A 67 7.88 -7.34 -10.34
CA LEU A 67 6.56 -7.97 -10.40
C LEU A 67 6.35 -8.83 -11.65
N THR A 68 5.59 -9.91 -11.51
CA THR A 68 5.03 -10.67 -12.63
C THR A 68 3.83 -9.93 -13.26
N VAL A 69 3.42 -10.33 -14.48
CA VAL A 69 2.29 -9.69 -15.19
C VAL A 69 1.01 -9.65 -14.35
N ASN A 70 0.64 -10.79 -13.73
CA ASN A 70 -0.56 -10.87 -12.89
C ASN A 70 -0.49 -9.96 -11.65
N GLU A 71 0.71 -9.78 -11.09
CA GLU A 71 0.94 -8.89 -9.95
C GLU A 71 0.90 -7.42 -10.35
N VAL A 72 1.37 -7.09 -11.56
CA VAL A 72 1.24 -5.75 -12.14
C VAL A 72 -0.22 -5.38 -12.34
N ASP A 73 -1.07 -6.29 -12.81
CA ASP A 73 -2.51 -6.05 -12.96
C ASP A 73 -3.18 -5.74 -11.60
N SER A 74 -2.83 -6.52 -10.57
CA SER A 74 -3.31 -6.31 -9.20
C SER A 74 -2.89 -4.94 -8.65
N MET A 75 -1.65 -4.51 -8.92
CA MET A 75 -1.18 -3.17 -8.57
C MET A 75 -1.98 -2.09 -9.31
N PHE A 76 -2.25 -2.26 -10.60
CA PHE A 76 -3.02 -1.31 -11.38
C PHE A 76 -4.47 -1.17 -10.92
N ASP A 77 -5.09 -2.25 -10.41
CA ASP A 77 -6.43 -2.17 -9.83
C ASP A 77 -6.48 -1.29 -8.58
N ILE A 78 -5.45 -1.37 -7.74
CA ILE A 78 -5.33 -0.48 -6.57
C ILE A 78 -5.12 0.97 -7.03
N ILE A 79 -4.22 1.20 -7.99
CA ILE A 79 -3.97 2.52 -8.60
C ILE A 79 -5.27 3.13 -9.15
N ARG A 80 -6.07 2.34 -9.88
CA ARG A 80 -7.38 2.78 -10.42
C ARG A 80 -8.32 3.21 -9.30
N ARG A 81 -8.41 2.45 -8.21
CA ARG A 81 -9.25 2.79 -7.05
C ARG A 81 -8.78 4.08 -6.38
N LEU A 82 -7.48 4.25 -6.17
CA LEU A 82 -6.91 5.47 -5.61
C LEU A 82 -7.20 6.70 -6.47
N ARG A 83 -7.14 6.55 -7.80
CA ARG A 83 -7.56 7.61 -8.72
C ARG A 83 -9.03 8.00 -8.52
N THR A 84 -9.94 7.03 -8.34
CA THR A 84 -11.36 7.34 -8.07
C THR A 84 -11.58 8.08 -6.75
N GLN A 85 -10.64 7.98 -5.81
CA GLN A 85 -10.66 8.70 -4.53
C GLN A 85 -10.00 10.09 -4.60
N GLY A 86 -9.59 10.53 -5.79
CA GLY A 86 -9.01 11.86 -6.00
C GLY A 86 -7.51 11.95 -5.75
N VAL A 87 -6.81 10.80 -5.66
CA VAL A 87 -5.34 10.78 -5.59
C VAL A 87 -4.76 10.95 -6.99
N THR A 88 -3.90 11.94 -7.18
CA THR A 88 -3.11 12.10 -8.41
C THR A 88 -1.97 11.10 -8.41
N ILE A 89 -1.77 10.38 -9.51
CA ILE A 89 -0.75 9.33 -9.60
C ILE A 89 0.24 9.66 -10.71
N ILE A 90 1.53 9.66 -10.39
CA ILE A 90 2.64 9.78 -11.32
C ILE A 90 3.38 8.45 -11.30
N TYR A 91 3.39 7.75 -12.43
CA TYR A 91 4.01 6.44 -12.60
C TYR A 91 5.10 6.55 -13.66
N ILE A 92 6.34 6.24 -13.28
CA ILE A 92 7.50 6.19 -14.18
C ILE A 92 7.78 4.71 -14.47
N SER A 93 7.90 4.38 -15.76
CA SER A 93 8.12 3.01 -16.21
C SER A 93 9.05 2.96 -17.40
N HIS A 94 9.82 1.88 -17.48
CA HIS A 94 10.56 1.48 -18.68
C HIS A 94 9.88 0.33 -19.45
N ARG A 95 8.69 -0.11 -19.00
CA ARG A 95 7.86 -1.13 -19.65
C ARG A 95 6.53 -0.53 -20.12
N MET A 96 6.25 -0.68 -21.41
CA MET A 96 4.95 -0.45 -22.07
C MET A 96 4.40 -1.78 -22.58
#